data_AF-A0A0S8E6F6-F1
#
_entry.id   AF-A0A0S8E6F6-F1
#
_cell.length_a   1.000
_cell.length_b   1.000
_cell.length_c   1.000
_cell.angle_alpha   90.00
_cell.angle_beta   90.00
_cell.angle_gamma   90.00
#
_symmetry.space_group_name_H-M   'P 1'
#
loop_
_entity.id
_entity.type
_entity.pdbx_description
1 polymer ?
#
loop_
_entity_poly.entity_id
_entity_poly.type
_entity_poly.pdbx_seq_one_letter_code
_entity_poly.pdbx_strand_id
1 'polypeptide(L)'
;MIVAELKPFKEIRDMVSDYKKVLVLGCGSCVTVCMSGGERQVELLASALRMARNVEGSDITVGEKTILRQCDPEFIHQIQDEFAQYDAVLSMACGAGVQGISEWMKKVVVLPAMNTRFIGLSDGQGKWVEICAACGDCVLGMTGGI
;
A
#
# COMPACT_ATOMS: atom_id res chain seq x y z
N MET A 1 -2.40 11.35 10.39
CA MET A 1 -1.75 10.59 9.30
C MET A 1 -2.23 9.14 9.36
N ILE A 2 -2.42 8.45 8.23
CA ILE A 2 -2.80 7.02 8.27
C ILE A 2 -1.57 6.15 8.50
N VAL A 3 -1.59 5.34 9.55
CA VAL A 3 -0.54 4.36 9.86
C VAL A 3 -0.94 3.01 9.29
N ALA A 4 -0.01 2.37 8.58
CA ALA A 4 -0.20 1.05 8.00
C ALA A 4 1.09 0.23 8.13
N GLU A 5 0.92 -1.07 8.34
CA GLU A 5 2.02 -2.03 8.52
C GLU A 5 1.98 -3.08 7.42
N LEU A 6 3.16 -3.49 6.94
CA LEU A 6 3.27 -4.56 5.95
C LEU A 6 2.68 -5.85 6.51
N LYS A 7 1.87 -6.54 5.70
CA LYS A 7 1.38 -7.88 6.04
C LYS A 7 2.55 -8.86 6.17
N PRO A 8 2.39 -9.97 6.92
CA PRO A 8 3.38 -11.03 6.94
C PRO A 8 3.74 -11.46 5.52
N PHE A 9 5.04 -11.62 5.24
CA PHE A 9 5.50 -11.94 3.88
C PHE A 9 4.85 -13.19 3.30
N LYS A 10 4.60 -14.21 4.12
CA LYS A 10 3.87 -15.42 3.72
C LYS A 10 2.47 -15.08 3.17
N GLU A 11 1.72 -14.23 3.85
CA GLU A 11 0.38 -13.81 3.41
C GLU A 11 0.46 -13.07 2.07
N ILE A 12 1.45 -12.18 1.92
CA ILE A 12 1.67 -11.46 0.65
C ILE A 12 2.02 -12.42 -0.48
N ARG A 13 2.96 -13.33 -0.24
CA ARG A 13 3.40 -14.33 -1.21
C ARG A 13 2.24 -15.23 -1.64
N ASP A 14 1.44 -15.69 -0.68
CA ASP A 14 0.29 -16.55 -0.94
C ASP A 14 -0.80 -15.76 -1.71
N MET A 15 -1.01 -14.46 -1.44
CA MET A 15 -1.93 -13.62 -2.23
C MET A 15 -1.49 -13.45 -3.69
N VAL A 16 -0.17 -13.40 -3.96
CA VAL A 16 0.34 -13.22 -5.32
C VAL A 16 0.64 -14.54 -6.03
N SER A 17 0.33 -15.69 -5.43
CA SER A 17 0.74 -17.02 -5.91
C SER A 17 0.20 -17.38 -7.29
N ASP A 18 -0.94 -16.82 -7.66
CA ASP A 18 -1.65 -17.17 -8.89
C ASP A 18 -1.34 -16.22 -10.06
N TYR A 19 -0.51 -15.19 -9.82
CA TYR A 19 -0.18 -14.15 -10.80
C TYR A 19 1.27 -14.28 -11.29
N LYS A 20 1.49 -14.06 -12.60
CA LYS A 20 2.81 -14.14 -13.23
C LYS A 20 3.47 -12.77 -13.37
N LYS A 21 2.67 -11.72 -13.56
CA LYS A 21 3.11 -10.33 -13.64
C LYS A 21 2.42 -9.51 -12.57
N VAL A 22 3.17 -9.02 -11.60
CA VAL A 22 2.64 -8.24 -10.48
C VAL A 22 3.30 -6.87 -10.44
N LEU A 23 2.51 -5.81 -10.34
CA LEU A 23 3.02 -4.47 -10.04
C LEU A 23 3.02 -4.24 -8.54
N VAL A 24 4.19 -4.06 -7.92
CA VAL A 24 4.28 -3.54 -6.56
C VAL A 24 4.16 -2.01 -6.63
N LEU A 25 3.04 -1.48 -6.13
CA LEU A 25 2.72 -0.06 -6.21
C LEU A 25 2.82 0.60 -4.83
N GLY A 26 3.84 1.45 -4.65
CA GLY A 26 4.07 2.26 -3.47
C GLY A 26 3.16 3.48 -3.37
N CYS A 27 2.94 3.97 -2.15
CA CYS A 27 2.16 5.17 -1.86
C CYS A 27 3.03 6.19 -1.11
N GLY A 28 3.54 7.16 -1.85
CA GLY A 28 4.59 8.13 -1.51
C GLY A 28 4.25 9.17 -0.42
N SER A 29 3.17 8.99 0.35
CA SER A 29 2.70 9.96 1.34
C SER A 29 2.61 9.37 2.75
N CYS A 30 1.41 9.17 3.30
CA CYS A 30 1.20 8.81 4.71
C CYS A 30 2.00 7.58 5.17
N VAL A 31 2.04 6.55 4.31
CA VAL A 31 2.68 5.26 4.63
C VAL A 31 4.19 5.27 4.36
N THR A 32 4.69 6.17 3.50
CA THR A 32 6.13 6.44 3.37
C THR A 32 6.68 7.06 4.65
N VAL A 33 5.93 7.96 5.29
CA VAL A 33 6.34 8.53 6.59
C VAL A 33 6.43 7.44 7.66
N CYS A 34 5.59 6.40 7.58
CA CYS A 34 5.66 5.23 8.44
C CYS A 34 6.79 4.24 8.06
N MET A 35 7.58 4.55 7.02
CA MET A 35 8.60 3.67 6.43
C MET A 35 8.04 2.31 6.00
N SER A 36 6.77 2.25 5.56
CA SER A 36 6.08 1.00 5.25
C SER A 36 5.61 0.85 3.79
N GLY A 37 5.51 1.95 3.03
CA GLY A 37 4.99 1.91 1.65
C GLY A 37 5.68 2.81 0.61
N GLY A 38 6.87 3.34 0.94
CA GLY A 38 7.65 4.19 0.02
C GLY A 38 8.49 3.39 -0.97
N GLU A 39 9.21 4.09 -1.84
CA GLU A 39 10.03 3.50 -2.92
C GLU A 39 11.01 2.45 -2.40
N ARG A 40 11.70 2.72 -1.29
CA ARG A 40 12.61 1.75 -0.68
C ARG A 40 11.91 0.46 -0.24
N GLN A 41 10.68 0.56 0.30
CA GLN A 41 9.90 -0.60 0.71
C GLN A 41 9.36 -1.38 -0.50
N VAL A 42 9.02 -0.69 -1.58
CA VAL A 42 8.64 -1.30 -2.87
C VAL A 42 9.78 -2.16 -3.41
N GLU A 43 10.99 -1.62 -3.50
CA GLU A 43 12.18 -2.35 -3.97
C GLU A 43 12.45 -3.61 -3.16
N LEU A 44 12.38 -3.49 -1.83
CA LEU A 44 12.63 -4.59 -0.90
C LEU A 44 11.59 -5.71 -1.07
N LEU A 45 10.31 -5.34 -1.15
CA LEU A 45 9.23 -6.31 -1.32
C LEU A 45 9.30 -6.98 -2.69
N ALA A 46 9.55 -6.21 -3.75
CA ALA A 46 9.69 -6.74 -5.10
C ALA A 46 10.86 -7.73 -5.20
N SER A 47 12.01 -7.40 -4.62
CA SER A 47 13.18 -8.29 -4.54
C SER A 47 12.86 -9.57 -3.77
N ALA A 48 12.20 -9.46 -2.62
CA ALA A 48 11.80 -10.62 -1.82
C ALA A 48 10.84 -11.56 -2.58
N LEU A 49 9.88 -11.01 -3.33
CA LEU A 49 8.96 -11.78 -4.16
C LEU A 49 9.68 -12.53 -5.29
N ARG A 50 10.60 -11.86 -6.01
CA ARG A 50 11.42 -12.50 -7.05
C ARG A 50 12.25 -13.64 -6.48
N MET A 51 12.91 -13.42 -5.35
CA MET A 51 13.72 -14.45 -4.67
C MET A 51 12.89 -15.65 -4.22
N ALA A 52 11.72 -15.41 -3.61
CA ALA A 52 10.85 -16.49 -3.13
C ALA A 52 10.39 -17.40 -4.29
N ARG A 53 10.00 -16.81 -5.42
CA ARG A 53 9.56 -17.57 -6.61
C ARG A 53 10.69 -18.38 -7.23
N ASN A 54 11.88 -17.79 -7.32
CA ASN A 54 13.08 -18.48 -7.80
C ASN A 54 13.38 -19.73 -6.95
N VAL A 55 13.32 -19.62 -5.62
CA VAL A 55 13.48 -20.76 -4.69
C VAL A 55 12.40 -21.84 -4.91
N GLU A 56 11.17 -21.44 -5.25
CA GLU A 56 10.07 -22.36 -5.57
C GLU A 56 10.17 -22.97 -6.98
N GLY A 57 11.19 -22.63 -7.76
CA GLY A 57 11.38 -23.12 -9.14
C GLY A 57 10.38 -22.52 -10.14
N SER A 58 9.81 -21.37 -9.81
CA SER A 58 8.86 -20.64 -10.66
C SER A 58 9.36 -19.22 -10.94
N ASP A 59 8.87 -18.61 -12.00
CA ASP A 59 9.26 -17.23 -12.37
C ASP A 59 8.11 -16.26 -12.12
N ILE A 60 8.46 -15.03 -11.75
CA ILE A 60 7.54 -13.91 -11.58
C ILE A 60 8.17 -12.65 -12.15
N THR A 61 7.41 -11.94 -12.99
CA THR A 61 7.76 -10.57 -13.36
C THR A 61 7.18 -9.64 -12.31
N VAL A 62 8.05 -8.92 -11.60
CA VAL A 62 7.62 -7.91 -10.65
C VAL A 62 7.97 -6.53 -11.21
N GLY A 63 6.95 -5.71 -11.44
CA GLY A 63 7.10 -4.28 -11.73
C GLY A 63 7.15 -3.48 -10.43
N GLU A 64 7.79 -2.33 -10.47
CA GLU A 64 7.95 -1.45 -9.32
C GLU A 64 7.55 -0.03 -9.71
N LYS A 65 6.69 0.59 -8.92
CA LYS A 65 6.37 2.00 -9.09
C LYS A 65 5.94 2.60 -7.75
N THR A 66 6.24 3.87 -7.54
CA THR A 66 5.69 4.65 -6.43
C THR A 66 5.04 5.90 -6.97
N ILE A 67 3.80 6.15 -6.58
CA ILE A 67 3.08 7.41 -6.87
C ILE A 67 2.79 8.13 -5.57
N LEU A 68 2.46 9.43 -5.63
CA LEU A 68 2.29 10.23 -4.41
C LEU A 68 1.13 9.73 -3.53
N ARG A 69 -0.04 9.47 -4.14
CA ARG A 69 -1.25 9.00 -3.45
C ARG A 69 -2.03 8.04 -4.31
N GLN A 70 -2.39 6.89 -3.76
CA GLN A 70 -3.27 5.91 -4.42
C GLN A 70 -4.76 6.16 -4.12
N CYS A 71 -5.06 6.93 -3.08
CA CYS A 71 -6.42 7.33 -2.70
C CYS A 71 -6.87 8.64 -3.37
N ASP A 72 -6.18 9.05 -4.43
CA ASP A 72 -6.42 10.30 -5.15
C ASP A 72 -6.43 9.98 -6.66
N PRO A 73 -7.53 10.26 -7.37
CA PRO A 73 -7.69 9.83 -8.76
C PRO A 73 -6.69 10.49 -9.69
N GLU A 74 -6.21 11.70 -9.37
CA GLU A 74 -5.28 12.43 -10.23
C GLU A 74 -3.99 11.63 -10.48
N PHE A 75 -3.42 11.04 -9.44
CA PHE A 75 -2.18 10.26 -9.54
C PHE A 75 -2.41 8.86 -10.13
N ILE A 76 -3.58 8.28 -9.91
CA ILE A 76 -3.92 6.96 -10.44
C ILE A 76 -4.15 7.02 -11.95
N HIS A 77 -4.84 8.04 -12.45
CA HIS A 77 -5.07 8.20 -13.89
C HIS A 77 -3.78 8.44 -14.69
N GLN A 78 -2.75 9.05 -14.08
CA GLN A 78 -1.45 9.23 -14.72
C GLN A 78 -0.74 7.92 -15.08
N ILE A 79 -1.07 6.82 -14.39
CA ILE A 79 -0.44 5.51 -14.57
C ILE A 79 -1.42 4.45 -15.08
N GLN A 80 -2.61 4.86 -15.53
CA GLN A 80 -3.69 3.93 -15.85
C GLN A 80 -3.32 2.90 -16.92
N ASP A 81 -2.55 3.33 -17.92
CA ASP A 81 -2.15 2.51 -19.06
C ASP A 81 -1.12 1.44 -18.67
N GLU A 82 -0.40 1.64 -17.56
CA GLU A 82 0.58 0.68 -17.05
C GLU A 82 -0.09 -0.54 -16.40
N PHE A 83 -1.30 -0.39 -15.83
CA PHE A 83 -1.99 -1.50 -15.18
C PHE A 83 -2.28 -2.67 -16.13
N ALA A 84 -2.51 -2.38 -17.43
CA ALA A 84 -2.77 -3.40 -18.45
C ALA A 84 -1.58 -4.34 -18.71
N GLN A 85 -0.38 -4.00 -18.21
CA GLN A 85 0.84 -4.81 -18.38
C GLN A 85 0.99 -5.91 -17.32
N TYR A 86 0.17 -5.86 -16.26
CA TYR A 86 0.26 -6.72 -15.08
C TYR A 86 -1.04 -7.50 -14.86
N ASP A 87 -0.92 -8.70 -14.30
CA ASP A 87 -2.06 -9.54 -13.96
C ASP A 87 -2.71 -9.06 -12.64
N ALA A 88 -1.92 -8.48 -11.75
CA ALA A 88 -2.37 -7.90 -10.48
C ALA A 88 -1.49 -6.74 -10.02
N VAL A 89 -2.07 -5.87 -9.19
CA VAL A 89 -1.38 -4.79 -8.48
C VAL A 89 -1.32 -5.14 -7.01
N LEU A 90 -0.11 -5.30 -6.49
CA LEU A 90 0.14 -5.39 -5.06
C LEU A 90 0.33 -3.98 -4.50
N SER A 91 -0.75 -3.41 -3.97
CA SER A 91 -0.79 -2.05 -3.43
C SER A 91 -0.16 -1.99 -2.04
N MET A 92 0.87 -1.17 -1.89
CA MET A 92 1.45 -0.76 -0.60
C MET A 92 0.84 0.55 -0.10
N ALA A 93 -0.47 0.75 -0.28
CA ALA A 93 -1.23 1.83 0.35
C ALA A 93 -2.06 1.35 1.55
N CYS A 94 -2.66 2.31 2.29
CA CYS A 94 -3.73 1.99 3.23
C CYS A 94 -5.02 1.56 2.50
N GLY A 95 -6.03 1.15 3.25
CA GLY A 95 -7.29 0.63 2.71
C GLY A 95 -8.00 1.62 1.77
N ALA A 96 -7.93 2.93 2.04
CA ALA A 96 -8.48 3.94 1.14
C ALA A 96 -7.77 3.99 -0.22
N GLY A 97 -6.45 3.76 -0.26
CA GLY A 97 -5.70 3.69 -1.51
C GLY A 97 -6.02 2.44 -2.32
N VAL A 98 -6.08 1.28 -1.64
CA VAL A 98 -6.47 0.01 -2.27
C VAL A 98 -7.86 0.13 -2.90
N GLN A 99 -8.84 0.64 -2.14
CA GLN A 99 -10.21 0.83 -2.64
C GLN A 99 -10.29 1.89 -3.74
N GLY A 100 -9.52 2.98 -3.65
CA GLY A 100 -9.45 4.00 -4.70
C GLY A 100 -9.01 3.40 -6.04
N ILE A 101 -7.94 2.59 -6.03
CA ILE A 101 -7.51 1.88 -7.25
C ILE A 101 -8.62 0.97 -7.75
N SER A 102 -9.23 0.15 -6.89
CA SER A 102 -10.30 -0.77 -7.31
C SER A 102 -11.51 -0.06 -7.92
N GLU A 103 -11.89 1.11 -7.39
CA GLU A 103 -13.02 1.90 -7.89
C GLU A 103 -12.74 2.51 -9.26
N TRP A 104 -11.57 3.13 -9.42
CA TRP A 104 -11.22 3.84 -10.66
C TRP A 104 -10.68 2.89 -11.76
N MET A 105 -10.06 1.78 -11.37
CA MET A 105 -9.47 0.77 -12.25
C MET A 105 -10.25 -0.54 -12.18
N LYS A 106 -11.53 -0.50 -12.53
CA LYS A 106 -12.53 -1.59 -12.37
C LYS A 106 -12.14 -2.97 -12.92
N LYS A 107 -11.16 -3.05 -13.82
CA LYS A 107 -10.69 -4.30 -14.45
C LYS A 107 -9.38 -4.84 -13.85
N VAL A 108 -8.81 -4.14 -12.88
CA VAL A 108 -7.51 -4.48 -12.28
C VAL A 108 -7.74 -5.22 -10.98
N VAL A 109 -7.05 -6.34 -10.81
CA VAL A 109 -7.00 -7.03 -9.52
C VAL A 109 -6.06 -6.25 -8.60
N VAL A 110 -6.58 -5.77 -7.48
CA VAL A 110 -5.80 -5.00 -6.50
C VAL A 110 -5.71 -5.79 -5.20
N LEU A 111 -4.48 -6.09 -4.78
CA LEU A 111 -4.17 -6.86 -3.59
C LEU A 111 -3.56 -5.94 -2.53
N PRO A 112 -4.03 -5.95 -1.27
CA PRO A 112 -3.48 -5.11 -0.23
C PRO A 112 -2.20 -5.73 0.35
N ALA A 113 -1.05 -5.08 0.20
CA ALA A 113 0.21 -5.51 0.84
C ALA A 113 0.27 -5.13 2.33
N MET A 114 -0.61 -4.24 2.79
CA MET A 114 -0.56 -3.67 4.14
C MET A 114 -1.87 -3.82 4.90
N ASN A 115 -1.75 -3.83 6.23
CA ASN A 115 -2.85 -3.66 7.15
C ASN A 115 -2.93 -2.18 7.57
N THR A 116 -4.07 -1.53 7.34
CA THR A 116 -4.33 -0.21 7.91
C THR A 116 -4.57 -0.37 9.40
N ARG A 117 -3.87 0.41 10.22
CA ARG A 117 -3.93 0.28 11.67
C ARG A 117 -4.82 1.36 12.27
N PHE A 118 -4.46 2.62 12.11
CA PHE A 118 -5.16 3.73 12.75
C PHE A 118 -4.75 5.09 12.15
N ILE A 119 -5.45 6.15 12.58
CA ILE A 119 -5.03 7.53 12.34
C ILE A 119 -4.19 7.99 13.54
N GLY A 120 -2.93 8.31 13.27
CA GLY A 120 -1.94 8.53 14.32
C GLY A 120 -0.95 9.65 14.04
N LEU A 121 -0.07 9.82 15.02
CA LEU A 121 1.12 10.68 14.99
C LEU A 121 2.33 9.93 15.56
N SER A 122 3.53 10.44 15.29
CA SER A 122 4.78 9.89 15.81
C SER A 122 4.96 10.35 17.26
N ASP A 123 5.35 9.42 18.14
CA ASP A 123 5.76 9.76 19.51
C ASP A 123 7.16 10.37 19.60
N GLY A 124 7.83 10.58 18.46
CA GLY A 124 9.20 11.09 18.36
C GLY A 124 10.28 10.07 18.69
N GLN A 125 9.92 8.86 19.13
CA GLN A 125 10.82 7.79 19.54
C GLN A 125 10.71 6.57 18.60
N GLY A 126 10.22 6.80 17.39
CA GLY A 126 10.08 5.79 16.35
C GLY A 126 8.84 4.90 16.49
N LYS A 127 7.89 5.26 17.37
CA LYS A 127 6.59 4.59 17.45
C LYS A 127 5.47 5.48 16.94
N TRP A 128 4.41 4.82 16.49
CA TRP A 128 3.18 5.46 16.09
C TRP A 128 2.11 5.20 17.14
N VAL A 129 1.39 6.26 17.51
CA VAL A 129 0.29 6.18 18.48
C VAL A 129 -1.02 6.59 17.81
N GLU A 130 -2.08 5.86 18.14
CA GLU A 130 -3.43 6.21 17.74
C GLU A 130 -3.91 7.42 18.54
N ILE A 131 -4.41 8.44 17.83
CA ILE A 131 -4.85 9.71 18.44
C ILE A 131 -6.16 10.22 17.85
N CYS A 132 -6.67 9.61 16.78
CA CYS A 132 -7.91 10.04 16.13
C CYS A 132 -8.76 8.83 15.75
N ALA A 133 -10.00 8.83 16.23
CA ALA A 133 -10.99 7.78 15.96
C ALA A 133 -11.76 7.98 14.65
N ALA A 134 -11.50 9.06 13.91
CA ALA A 134 -12.22 9.41 12.67
C ALA A 134 -13.76 9.48 12.85
N CYS A 135 -14.22 10.17 13.91
CA CYS A 135 -15.63 10.18 14.33
C CYS A 135 -16.65 10.80 13.35
N GLY A 136 -16.21 11.46 12.28
CA GLY A 136 -17.08 12.14 11.30
C GLY A 136 -17.51 13.54 11.72
N ASP A 137 -17.95 13.70 12.97
CA ASP A 137 -18.37 14.99 13.54
C ASP A 137 -17.34 15.45 14.59
N CYS A 138 -16.31 16.18 14.14
CA CYS A 138 -15.18 16.54 14.99
C CYS A 138 -15.60 17.41 16.19
N VAL A 139 -15.37 16.89 17.41
CA VAL A 139 -15.65 17.59 18.68
C VAL A 139 -14.41 18.20 19.34
N LEU A 140 -13.24 18.14 18.69
CA LEU A 140 -11.98 18.60 19.29
C LEU A 140 -11.98 20.08 19.67
N GLY A 141 -12.82 20.90 19.02
CA GLY A 141 -13.03 22.29 19.43
C GLY A 141 -13.71 22.45 20.79
N MET A 142 -14.51 21.47 21.22
CA MET A 142 -15.19 21.46 22.53
C MET A 142 -14.29 20.88 23.62
N THR A 143 -13.46 19.89 23.28
CA THR A 143 -12.57 19.20 24.23
C THR A 143 -11.21 19.87 24.38
N GLY A 144 -10.90 20.88 23.55
CA GLY A 144 -9.60 21.54 23.56
C GLY A 144 -8.49 20.73 22.90
N GLY A 145 -8.83 19.86 21.94
CA GLY A 145 -7.86 19.03 21.21
C GLY A 145 -7.68 17.62 21.76
N ILE A 146 -8.62 17.13 22.60
CA ILE A 146 -8.61 15.79 23.20
C ILE A 146 -9.73 14.91 22.62
#